data_AF-A0A846G994-F1
#
_entry.id   AF-A0A846G994-F1
#
_cell.length_a   1.000
_cell.length_b   1.000
_cell.length_c   1.000
_cell.angle_alpha   90.00
_cell.angle_beta   90.00
_cell.angle_gamma   90.00
#
_symmetry.space_group_name_H-M   'P 1'
#
loop_
_entity.id
_entity.type
_entity.pdbx_description
1 polymer ?
#
loop_
_entity_poly.entity_id
_entity_poly.type
_entity_poly.pdbx_seq_one_letter_code
_entity_poly.pdbx_strand_id
1 'polypeptide(L)' 'MQSYIDSLKEENLSESLTFISKSQKRKCTFPVWFLLLHFFNHQTHHRGQLTTLISQCGKDFGVTDLLWLPEAEF' A
#
# COMPACT_ATOMS: atom_id res chain seq x y z
N MET A 1 2.09 -6.82 -11.00
CA MET A 1 1.57 -5.56 -10.41
C MET A 1 1.32 -4.55 -11.51
N GLN A 2 2.35 -4.20 -12.31
CA GLN A 2 2.18 -3.30 -13.47
C GLN A 2 1.03 -3.74 -14.40
N SER A 3 1.05 -4.98 -14.89
CA SER A 3 -0.03 -5.53 -15.74
C SER A 3 -1.43 -5.51 -15.12
N TYR A 4 -1.53 -5.55 -13.78
CA TYR A 4 -2.81 -5.44 -13.09
C TYR A 4 -3.30 -3.99 -13.09
N ILE A 5 -2.42 -3.04 -12.76
CA ILE A 5 -2.72 -1.61 -12.79
C ILE A 5 -3.10 -1.18 -14.22
N ASP A 6 -2.35 -1.62 -15.23
CA ASP A 6 -2.62 -1.30 -16.63
C ASP A 6 -3.97 -1.85 -17.13
N SER A 7 -4.47 -2.93 -16.50
CA SER A 7 -5.76 -3.53 -16.81
C SER A 7 -6.94 -2.94 -16.01
N LEU A 8 -6.67 -2.11 -15.01
CA LEU A 8 -7.67 -1.61 -14.08
C LEU A 8 -8.52 -0.52 -14.73
N LYS A 9 -9.83 -0.71 -14.74
CA LYS A 9 -10.80 0.30 -15.19
C LYS A 9 -11.57 0.87 -14.01
N GLU A 10 -12.18 2.04 -14.21
CA GLU A 10 -12.94 2.74 -13.17
C GLU A 10 -14.10 1.89 -12.65
N GLU A 11 -14.79 1.14 -13.52
CA GLU A 11 -15.86 0.25 -13.10
C GLU A 11 -15.40 -0.84 -12.13
N ASN A 12 -14.14 -1.31 -12.27
CA ASN A 12 -13.60 -2.36 -11.40
C ASN A 12 -13.42 -1.87 -9.95
N LEU A 13 -13.28 -0.56 -9.74
CA LEU A 13 -13.07 0.01 -8.41
C LEU A 13 -14.28 -0.22 -7.49
N SER A 14 -15.48 -0.20 -8.06
CA SER A 14 -16.75 -0.42 -7.36
C SER A 14 -17.10 -1.90 -7.16
N GLU A 15 -16.43 -2.82 -7.87
CA GLU A 15 -16.68 -4.26 -7.75
C GLU A 15 -16.31 -4.78 -6.36
N SER A 16 -17.07 -5.75 -5.86
CA SER A 16 -16.82 -6.37 -4.55
C SER A 16 -15.86 -7.54 -4.67
N LEU A 17 -14.72 -7.45 -3.99
CA LEU A 17 -13.79 -8.56 -3.81
C LEU A 17 -14.08 -9.29 -2.51
N THR A 18 -14.18 -10.61 -2.59
CA THR A 18 -14.41 -11.47 -1.43
C THR A 18 -13.22 -12.39 -1.17
N PHE A 19 -12.72 -12.39 0.06
CA PHE A 19 -11.56 -13.20 0.47
C PHE A 19 -11.70 -13.70 1.91
N ILE A 20 -10.87 -14.66 2.31
CA ILE A 20 -10.74 -15.08 3.71
C ILE A 20 -9.61 -14.30 4.36
N SER A 21 -9.92 -13.50 5.38
CA SER A 21 -8.91 -12.82 6.18
C SER A 21 -8.08 -13.85 6.96
N LYS A 22 -6.76 -13.87 6.75
CA LYS A 22 -5.86 -14.77 7.49
C LYS A 22 -5.81 -14.43 8.98
N SER A 23 -5.86 -13.15 9.33
CA SER A 23 -5.79 -12.70 10.74
C SER A 23 -7.11 -12.95 11.47
N GLN A 24 -8.25 -12.64 10.84
CA GLN A 24 -9.56 -12.76 11.47
C GLN A 24 -10.25 -14.12 11.23
N LYS A 25 -9.65 -14.99 10.40
CA LYS A 25 -10.18 -16.32 10.02
C LYS A 25 -11.64 -16.29 9.56
N ARG A 26 -12.05 -15.21 8.89
CA ARG A 26 -13.43 -15.01 8.41
C ARG A 26 -13.47 -14.54 6.97
N LYS A 27 -14.61 -14.79 6.32
CA LYS A 27 -14.91 -14.25 4.99
C LYS A 27 -15.19 -12.74 5.10
N CYS A 28 -14.54 -11.98 4.24
CA CYS A 28 -14.64 -10.53 4.15
C CYS A 28 -14.97 -10.15 2.71
N THR A 29 -15.82 -9.14 2.54
CA THR A 29 -16.20 -8.61 1.24
C THR A 29 -16.12 -7.09 1.29
N PHE A 30 -15.37 -6.49 0.36
CA PHE A 30 -15.16 -5.04 0.28
C PHE A 30 -15.02 -4.61 -1.19
N PRO A 31 -15.36 -3.36 -1.54
CA PRO A 31 -15.10 -2.86 -2.87
C PRO A 31 -13.59 -2.77 -3.15
N VAL A 32 -13.17 -3.01 -4.40
CA VAL A 32 -11.76 -3.04 -4.81
C VAL A 32 -11.04 -1.73 -4.44
N TRP A 33 -11.65 -0.57 -4.64
CA TRP A 33 -11.02 0.72 -4.31
C TRP A 33 -10.60 0.81 -2.84
N PHE A 34 -11.44 0.28 -1.95
CA PHE A 34 -11.20 0.34 -0.50
C PHE A 34 -10.02 -0.54 -0.12
N LEU A 35 -9.89 -1.71 -0.76
CA LEU A 35 -8.78 -2.61 -0.56
C LEU A 35 -7.47 -2.00 -1.10
N LEU A 36 -7.48 -1.40 -2.28
CA LEU A 36 -6.30 -0.73 -2.84
C LEU A 36 -5.83 0.42 -1.93
N LEU A 37 -6.75 1.27 -1.47
CA LEU A 37 -6.44 2.32 -0.50
C LEU A 37 -5.85 1.74 0.80
N HIS A 38 -6.44 0.67 1.33
CA HIS A 38 -5.91 -0.03 2.50
C HIS A 38 -4.48 -0.54 2.25
N PHE A 39 -4.19 -1.15 1.09
CA PHE A 39 -2.84 -1.63 0.76
C PHE A 39 -1.81 -0.49 0.79
N PHE A 40 -2.08 0.64 0.15
CA PHE A 40 -1.16 1.79 0.14
C PHE A 40 -0.96 2.39 1.54
N ASN A 41 -2.03 2.52 2.32
CA ASN A 41 -1.95 3.02 3.68
C ASN A 41 -1.19 2.05 4.60
N HIS A 42 -1.38 0.74 4.42
CA HIS A 42 -0.70 -0.27 5.22
C HIS A 42 0.81 -0.30 4.93
N GLN A 43 1.22 -0.12 3.67
CA GLN A 43 2.63 0.07 3.32
C GLN A 43 3.23 1.31 4.00
N THR A 44 2.51 2.45 3.97
CA THR A 44 2.96 3.68 4.61
C THR A 44 3.09 3.52 6.13
N HIS A 45 2.15 2.81 6.78
CA HIS A 45 2.22 2.48 8.20
C HIS A 45 3.47 1.66 8.54
N HIS A 46 3.74 0.58 7.80
CA HIS A 46 4.92 -0.26 8.04
C HIS A 46 6.24 0.45 7.70
N ARG A 47 6.26 1.29 6.67
CA ARG A 47 7.41 2.15 6.38
C ARG A 47 7.70 3.09 7.55
N GLY A 48 6.68 3.69 8.16
CA GLY A 48 6.82 4.52 9.37
C GLY A 48 7.39 3.75 10.58
N GLN A 49 7.01 2.48 10.75
CA GLN A 49 7.62 1.62 11.78
C GLN A 49 9.11 1.39 11.51
N LEU A 50 9.49 1.10 10.27
CA LEU A 50 10.88 0.86 9.89
C LEU A 50 11.74 2.12 10.02
N THR A 51 11.27 3.27 9.52
CA THR A 51 12.04 4.53 9.62
C THR A 51 12.24 4.94 11.09
N THR A 52 11.24 4.70 11.94
CA THR A 52 11.37 4.90 13.39
C THR A 52 12.48 4.03 13.98
N LEU A 53 12.49 2.73 13.70
CA LEU A 53 13.50 1.80 14.23
C LEU A 53 14.91 2.13 13.71
N ILE A 54 15.06 2.45 12.43
CA ILE A 54 16.34 2.84 11.83
C ILE A 54 16.85 4.13 12.48
N SER A 55 15.97 5.11 12.67
CA SER A 55 16.31 6.37 13.36
C SER A 55 16.74 6.14 14.81
N GLN A 56 16.06 5.26 15.56
CA GLN A 56 16.43 4.89 16.93
C GLN A 56 17.81 4.24 17.02
N CYS A 57 18.28 3.58 15.95
CA CYS A 57 19.64 3.06 15.84
C CYS A 57 20.68 4.13 15.47
N GLY A 58 20.30 5.41 15.37
CA GLY A 58 21.17 6.51 14.95
C GLY A 58 21.58 6.42 13.47
N LYS A 59 20.78 5.74 12.64
CA LYS A 59 21.04 5.57 11.20
C LYS A 59 20.10 6.45 10.39
N ASP A 60 20.61 6.96 9.28
CA ASP A 60 19.80 7.62 8.27
C ASP A 60 19.04 6.56 7.44
N PHE A 61 17.73 6.76 7.27
CA PHE A 61 16.85 5.90 6.47
C PHE A 61 16.58 6.49 5.08
N GLY A 62 17.08 7.69 4.78
CA GLY A 62 16.92 8.36 3.51
C GLY A 62 15.58 9.08 3.34
N VAL A 63 15.38 9.65 2.15
CA VAL A 63 14.17 10.38 1.78
C VAL A 63 13.02 9.42 1.51
N THR A 64 11.82 9.79 1.97
CA THR A 64 10.59 9.00 1.73
C THR A 64 9.48 9.81 1.09
N ASP A 65 9.72 11.11 0.87
CA ASP A 65 8.80 11.98 0.14
C ASP A 65 8.86 11.65 -1.35
N LEU A 66 7.69 11.53 -1.97
CA LEU A 66 7.56 11.16 -3.38
C LEU A 66 8.36 12.09 -4.29
N LEU A 67 8.33 13.40 -4.04
CA LEU A 67 8.99 14.39 -4.90
C LEU A 67 10.51 14.29 -4.84
N TRP A 68 11.05 13.56 -3.88
CA TRP A 68 12.49 13.44 -3.62
C TRP A 68 13.00 12.03 -3.93
N LEU A 69 12.15 11.13 -4.45
CA LEU A 69 12.57 9.81 -4.92
C LEU A 69 13.31 9.94 -6.25
N PRO A 70 14.40 9.17 -6.48
CA PRO A 70 15.15 9.20 -7.74
C PRO A 70 14.28 8.94 -8.98
N GLU A 71 13.23 8.13 -8.84
CA GLU A 71 12.31 7.78 -9.92
C GLU A 71 11.22 8.84 -10.17
N ALA A 72 11.15 9.90 -9.35
CA ALA A 72 10.25 11.03 -9.52
C ALA A 72 10.86 12.18 -10.35
N GLU A 73 12.09 12.02 -10.83
CA GLU A 73 12.67 12.88 -11.87
C GLU A 73 11.93 12.62 -13.20
N PHE A 74 11.00 13.52 -13.54
CA PHE A 74 10.30 13.54 -14.83
C PHE A 74 11.17 14.14 -15.95
#